data_AF-A0A814QMF0-F1
#
_entry.id   AF-A0A814QMF0-F1
#
_cell.length_a   1.000
_cell.length_b   1.000
_cell.length_c   1.000
_cell.angle_alpha   90.00
_cell.angle_beta   90.00
_cell.angle_gamma   90.00
#
_symmetry.space_group_name_H-M   'P 1'
#
loop_
_entity.id
_entity.type
_entity.pdbx_description
1 polymer ?
#
loop_
_entity_poly.entity_id
_entity_poly.type
_entity_poly.pdbx_seq_one_letter_code
_entity_poly.pdbx_strand_id
1 'polypeptide(L)' 'MDDINETSFVVDEVSNVIKESIEVTIGSQSYQQAKINTWTSNIVEAILNSLTKLNKPFKYIV' A
#
# COMPACT_ATOMS: atom_id res chain seq x y z
N MET A 1 8.39 -25.07 15.69
CA MET A 1 7.00 -24.66 15.38
C MET A 1 7.15 -23.23 14.86
N ASP A 2 7.68 -23.09 13.65
CA ASP A 2 8.30 -21.84 13.17
C ASP A 2 7.86 -21.51 11.74
N ASP A 3 6.67 -21.97 11.32
CA ASP A 3 6.14 -21.76 9.95
C ASP A 3 5.01 -20.70 9.88
N ILE A 4 4.56 -20.15 11.02
CA ILE A 4 3.39 -19.27 11.06
C ILE A 4 3.77 -17.80 10.76
N ASN A 5 5.02 -17.40 10.99
CA ASN A 5 5.44 -16.00 10.80
C ASN A 5 5.82 -15.65 9.35
N GLU A 6 6.31 -16.60 8.56
CA GLU A 6 6.69 -16.34 7.16
C GLU A 6 5.46 -16.19 6.24
N THR A 7 4.35 -16.83 6.62
CA THR A 7 3.07 -16.81 5.89
C THR A 7 2.04 -15.84 6.49
N SER A 8 2.39 -15.11 7.56
CA SER A 8 1.47 -14.18 8.20
C SER A 8 1.24 -12.96 7.31
N PHE A 9 -0.02 -12.62 7.09
CA PHE A 9 -0.42 -11.34 6.51
C PHE A 9 -0.17 -10.28 7.59
N VAL A 10 0.97 -9.60 7.50
CA VAL A 10 1.37 -8.61 8.51
C VAL A 10 0.58 -7.32 8.25
N VAL A 11 -0.62 -7.25 8.83
CA VAL A 11 -1.52 -6.09 8.71
C VAL A 11 -0.83 -4.79 9.09
N ASP A 12 0.09 -4.84 10.06
CA ASP A 12 0.88 -3.68 10.50
C ASP A 12 1.82 -3.18 9.41
N GLU A 13 2.46 -4.08 8.67
CA GLU A 13 3.36 -3.76 7.55
C GLU A 13 2.55 -3.16 6.39
N VAL A 14 1.40 -3.77 6.07
CA VAL A 14 0.48 -3.23 5.05
C VAL A 14 -0.06 -1.86 5.47
N SER A 15 -0.41 -1.68 6.74
CA SER A 15 -0.89 -0.40 7.28
C SER A 15 0.17 0.69 7.21
N ASN A 16 1.43 0.34 7.43
CA ASN A 16 2.56 1.26 7.29
C ASN A 16 2.78 1.65 5.82
N VAL A 17 2.75 0.68 4.90
CA VAL A 17 2.84 0.93 3.45
C VAL A 17 1.73 1.86 2.95
N ILE A 18 0.49 1.67 3.43
CA ILE A 18 -0.64 2.54 3.07
C ILE A 18 -0.40 3.97 3.57
N LYS A 19 0.00 4.12 4.83
CA LYS A 19 0.27 5.45 5.42
C LYS A 19 1.38 6.16 4.66
N GLU A 20 2.49 5.47 4.39
CA GLU A 20 3.63 6.02 3.65
C GLU A 20 3.22 6.39 2.22
N SER A 21 2.46 5.54 1.52
CA SER A 21 1.99 5.82 0.15
C SER A 21 1.11 7.08 0.10
N ILE A 22 0.24 7.27 1.10
CA ILE A 22 -0.60 8.47 1.23
C ILE A 22 0.26 9.69 1.54
N GLU A 23 1.22 9.57 2.45
CA GLU A 23 2.10 10.67 2.85
C GLU A 23 3.01 11.14 1.69
N VAL A 24 3.54 10.19 0.90
CA VAL A 24 4.32 10.47 -0.31
C VAL A 24 3.46 11.13 -1.39
N THR A 25 2.22 10.68 -1.57
CA THR A 25 1.38 11.16 -2.68
C THR A 25 0.70 12.50 -2.38
N ILE A 26 0.16 12.66 -1.17
CA ILE A 26 -0.68 13.80 -0.79
C ILE A 26 -0.10 14.63 0.37
N GLY A 27 0.83 14.08 1.17
CA GLY A 27 1.32 14.74 2.39
C GLY A 27 1.97 16.11 2.16
N SER A 28 2.48 16.37 0.95
CA SER A 28 3.05 17.67 0.55
C SER A 28 2.17 18.47 -0.41
N GLN A 29 0.98 17.98 -0.77
CA GLN A 29 0.11 18.60 -1.77
C GLN A 29 -1.10 19.26 -1.10
N SER A 30 -1.35 20.54 -1.41
CA SER A 30 -2.61 21.18 -1.05
C SER A 30 -3.77 20.53 -1.81
N TYR A 31 -4.95 20.46 -1.18
CA TYR A 31 -6.14 19.86 -1.79
C TYR A 31 -6.40 20.41 -3.20
N GLN A 32 -6.37 19.53 -4.21
CA GLN A 32 -6.64 19.86 -5.61
C GLN A 32 -7.55 18.80 -6.20
N GLN A 33 -8.83 19.14 -6.39
CA GLN A 33 -9.84 18.20 -6.86
C GLN A 33 -9.50 17.52 -8.19
N ALA A 34 -8.86 18.25 -9.11
CA ALA A 34 -8.42 17.70 -10.41
C ALA A 34 -7.36 16.60 -10.27
N LYS A 35 -6.56 16.62 -9.21
CA LYS A 35 -5.48 15.65 -8.97
C LYS A 35 -5.90 14.49 -8.08
N ILE A 36 -7.08 14.53 -7.43
CA ILE A 36 -7.57 13.45 -6.57
C ILE A 36 -7.60 12.13 -7.33
N ASN A 37 -8.12 12.10 -8.56
CA ASN A 37 -8.18 10.87 -9.35
C ASN A 37 -6.78 10.27 -9.62
N THR A 38 -5.79 11.14 -9.90
CA THR A 38 -4.40 10.73 -10.11
C THR A 38 -3.76 10.27 -8.80
N TRP A 39 -3.95 11.00 -7.70
CA TRP A 39 -3.43 10.63 -6.38
C TRP A 39 -4.01 9.29 -5.90
N THR A 40 -5.31 9.08 -6.04
CA THR A 40 -5.94 7.80 -5.70
C THR A 40 -5.36 6.66 -6.55
N SER A 41 -5.21 6.86 -7.86
CA SER A 41 -4.61 5.84 -8.74
C SER A 41 -3.17 5.52 -8.32
N ASN A 42 -2.36 6.54 -8.04
CA ASN A 42 -0.97 6.37 -7.61
C ASN A 42 -0.87 5.67 -6.24
N ILE A 43 -1.76 5.99 -5.30
CA ILE A 43 -1.80 5.35 -3.97
C ILE A 43 -2.15 3.86 -4.10
N VAL A 44 -3.18 3.55 -4.89
CA VAL A 44 -3.60 2.16 -5.15
C VAL A 44 -2.46 1.36 -5.79
N GLU A 45 -1.80 1.93 -6.79
CA GLU A 45 -0.69 1.27 -7.48
C GLU A 45 0.55 1.10 -6.58
N ALA A 46 0.86 2.07 -5.73
CA ALA A 46 1.97 2.00 -4.77
C ALA A 46 1.75 0.90 -3.70
N ILE A 47 0.51 0.79 -3.19
CA ILE A 47 0.14 -0.26 -2.24
C ILE A 47 0.21 -1.63 -2.92
N LEU A 48 -0.37 -1.77 -4.12
CA LEU A 48 -0.37 -3.03 -4.86
C LEU A 48 1.06 -3.48 -5.22
N ASN A 49 1.93 -2.57 -5.65
CA ASN A 49 3.34 -2.86 -5.94
C ASN A 49 4.10 -3.31 -4.69
N SER A 50 3.85 -2.68 -3.55
CA SER A 50 4.50 -3.06 -2.29
C SER A 50 4.01 -4.42 -1.79
N LEU A 51 2.71 -4.70 -1.93
CA LEU A 51 2.12 -6.00 -1.60
C LEU A 51 2.62 -7.13 -2.52
N THR A 52 2.73 -6.88 -3.82
CA THR A 52 3.25 -7.88 -4.78
C THR A 52 4.74 -8.16 -4.59
N LYS A 53 5.54 -7.18 -4.14
CA LYS A 53 6.95 -7.38 -3.76
C LYS A 53 7.16 -8.33 -2.59
N LEU A 54 6.15 -8.53 -1.74
CA LEU A 54 6.21 -9.53 -0.66
C LEU A 54 6.33 -10.96 -1.21
N ASN A 55 6.09 -11.15 -2.52
CA ASN A 55 6.27 -12.41 -3.25
C ASN A 55 5.57 -13.61 -2.58
N LYS A 56 4.54 -13.34 -1.79
CA LYS A 56 3.71 -14.34 -1.13
C LYS A 56 2.61 -14.77 -2.10
N PRO A 57 2.25 -16.06 -2.16
CA PRO A 57 1.20 -16.57 -3.04
C PRO A 57 -0.19 -16.20 -2.52
N PHE A 58 -0.50 -14.90 -2.45
CA PHE A 58 -1.77 -14.34 -2.02
C PHE A 58 -2.42 -13.54 -3.15
N LYS A 59 -3.76 -13.42 -3.08
CA LYS A 59 -4.55 -12.60 -3.99
C LYS A 59 -4.82 -11.25 -3.31
N TYR A 60 -4.19 -10.18 -3.79
CA TYR A 60 -4.37 -8.83 -3.24
C TYR A 60 -5.49 -8.09 -3.98
N ILE A 61 -6.43 -7.52 -3.23
CA ILE A 61 -7.50 -6.64 -3.72
C ILE A 61 -7.35 -5.32 -2.96
N VAL A 62 -7.31 -4.21 -3.70
CA VAL A 62 -7.19 -2.83 -3.20
C VAL A 62 -8.35 -2.03 -3.74
#